data_AF-A0AAD3ZDL9-F1
#
_entry.id   AF-A0AAD3ZDL9-F1
#
_cell.length_a   1.000
_cell.length_b   1.000
_cell.length_c   1.000
_cell.angle_alpha   90.00
_cell.angle_beta   90.00
_cell.angle_gamma   90.00
#
_symmetry.space_group_name_H-M   'P 1'
#
loop_
_entity.id
_entity.type
_entity.pdbx_description
1 polymer ?
#
loop_
_entity_poly.entity_id
_entity_poly.type
_entity_poly.pdbx_seq_one_letter_code
_entity_poly.pdbx_strand_id
1 'polypeptide(L)'
;MWLVWTLISFVVLGWVGYRWTKTLISKYEHTAESLIVLTMLLILANYFSLRLTYVMAPVFSIWPRLILMLPLGLMMFVGFSYVTVNLWCSFLTRDFDERIGALEEEKDNLQRQVDILRWRHVTEGIPLDSYAQDRSLTKDHPPDTDEIDQLRQFVDNWQQVGGAARVRSIKVAEWKAQAENWEADRLINEIRFLTAGTEEEADETRREQMKARIAVFKIELQKRQESHKVKMEPHDRVLF
;
A
#
# COMPACT_ATOMS: atom_id res chain seq x y z
N MET A 1 -36.21 -29.62 -32.44
CA MET A 1 -35.51 -28.34 -32.20
C MET A 1 -35.26 -28.05 -30.72
N TRP A 2 -36.22 -28.26 -29.82
CA TRP A 2 -36.05 -27.97 -28.38
C TRP A 2 -34.87 -28.70 -27.69
N LEU A 3 -34.63 -29.98 -28.01
CA LEU A 3 -33.50 -30.76 -27.47
C LEU A 3 -32.12 -30.16 -27.77
N VAL A 4 -31.95 -29.55 -28.95
CA VAL A 4 -30.68 -28.92 -29.34
C VAL A 4 -30.45 -27.66 -28.51
N TRP A 5 -31.49 -26.85 -28.31
CA TRP A 5 -31.43 -25.65 -27.48
C TRP A 5 -31.17 -25.97 -26.01
N THR A 6 -31.78 -27.01 -25.46
CA THR A 6 -31.50 -27.44 -24.07
C THR A 6 -30.06 -27.90 -23.90
N LEU A 7 -29.51 -28.60 -24.89
CA LEU A 7 -28.13 -29.07 -24.87
C LEU A 7 -27.14 -27.89 -24.96
N ILE A 8 -27.39 -26.94 -25.87
CA ILE A 8 -26.58 -25.72 -26.02
C ILE A 8 -26.59 -24.91 -24.72
N SER A 9 -27.76 -24.68 -24.14
CA SER A 9 -27.87 -23.96 -22.87
C SER A 9 -27.11 -24.64 -21.74
N PHE A 10 -27.13 -25.97 -21.68
CA PHE A 10 -26.37 -26.74 -20.70
C PHE A 10 -24.86 -26.60 -20.89
N VAL A 11 -24.38 -26.67 -22.14
CA VAL A 11 -22.95 -26.49 -22.47
C VAL A 11 -22.48 -25.08 -22.13
N VAL A 12 -23.28 -24.06 -22.46
CA VAL A 12 -22.97 -22.66 -22.14
C VAL A 12 -22.95 -22.44 -20.62
N LEU A 13 -23.94 -22.97 -19.89
CA LEU A 13 -23.98 -22.89 -18.43
C LEU A 13 -22.78 -23.59 -17.78
N GLY A 14 -22.42 -24.78 -18.27
CA GLY A 14 -21.24 -25.51 -17.81
C GLY A 14 -19.95 -24.72 -18.07
N TRP A 15 -19.82 -24.11 -19.25
CA TRP A 15 -18.69 -23.26 -19.60
C TRP A 15 -18.59 -22.01 -18.72
N VAL A 16 -19.71 -21.31 -18.49
CA VAL A 16 -19.78 -20.13 -17.62
C VAL A 16 -19.43 -20.52 -16.18
N GLY A 17 -20.01 -21.62 -15.68
CA GLY A 17 -19.69 -22.16 -14.36
C GLY A 17 -18.20 -22.52 -14.21
N TYR A 18 -17.61 -23.19 -15.20
CA TYR A 18 -16.18 -23.53 -15.21
C TYR A 18 -15.27 -22.29 -15.23
N ARG A 19 -15.59 -21.29 -16.06
CA ARG A 19 -14.83 -20.03 -16.11
C ARG A 19 -14.95 -19.27 -14.78
N TRP A 20 -16.13 -19.28 -14.18
CA TRP A 20 -16.38 -18.63 -12.90
C TRP A 20 -15.62 -19.31 -11.75
N THR A 21 -15.68 -20.63 -11.64
CA THR A 21 -14.92 -21.38 -10.61
C THR A 21 -13.41 -21.20 -10.80
N LYS A 22 -12.91 -21.22 -12.03
CA LYS A 22 -11.50 -20.90 -12.30
C LYS A 22 -11.13 -19.49 -11.87
N THR A 23 -12.02 -18.52 -12.09
CA THR A 23 -11.81 -17.12 -11.67
C THR A 23 -11.78 -17.01 -10.15
N LEU A 24 -12.71 -17.67 -9.46
CA LEU A 24 -12.73 -17.77 -8.00
C LEU A 24 -11.42 -18.34 -7.46
N ILE A 25 -10.88 -19.40 -8.08
CA ILE A 25 -9.65 -20.05 -7.64
C ILE A 25 -8.40 -19.19 -7.87
N SER A 26 -8.33 -18.50 -9.01
CA SER A 26 -7.11 -17.79 -9.40
C SER A 26 -6.98 -16.38 -8.86
N LYS A 27 -8.10 -15.71 -8.56
CA LYS A 27 -8.11 -14.26 -8.25
C LYS A 27 -8.39 -13.94 -6.79
N TYR A 28 -8.97 -14.86 -6.03
CA TYR A 28 -9.33 -14.61 -4.64
C TYR A 28 -8.41 -15.44 -3.74
N GLU A 29 -7.71 -14.79 -2.82
CA GLU A 29 -7.05 -15.51 -1.73
C GLU A 29 -8.14 -16.22 -0.91
N HIS A 30 -8.09 -17.55 -0.93
CA HIS A 30 -9.04 -18.36 -0.19
C HIS A 30 -8.72 -18.30 1.30
N THR A 31 -9.28 -17.31 1.97
CA THR A 31 -9.38 -17.33 3.43
C THR A 31 -10.38 -18.41 3.84
N ALA A 32 -10.18 -19.05 4.99
CA ALA A 32 -11.08 -20.11 5.49
C ALA A 32 -12.55 -19.66 5.55
N GLU A 33 -12.78 -18.38 5.85
CA GLU A 33 -14.10 -17.75 5.86
C GLU A 33 -14.78 -17.76 4.48
N SER A 34 -14.04 -17.42 3.41
CA SER A 34 -14.57 -17.43 2.05
C SER A 34 -15.01 -18.83 1.60
N LEU A 35 -14.30 -19.87 2.03
CA LEU A 35 -14.61 -21.26 1.73
C LEU A 35 -15.88 -21.72 2.47
N ILE A 36 -16.04 -21.31 3.73
CA ILE A 36 -17.26 -21.57 4.52
C ILE A 36 -18.47 -20.89 3.87
N VAL A 37 -18.35 -19.62 3.46
CA VAL A 37 -19.45 -18.90 2.80
C VAL A 37 -19.81 -19.55 1.46
N LEU A 38 -18.82 -19.95 0.66
CA LEU A 38 -19.05 -20.60 -0.62
C LEU A 38 -19.71 -21.98 -0.47
N THR A 39 -19.27 -22.78 0.51
CA THR A 39 -19.87 -24.09 0.81
C THR A 39 -21.30 -23.95 1.33
N MET A 40 -21.57 -22.98 2.21
CA MET A 40 -22.92 -22.67 2.67
C MET A 40 -23.83 -22.26 1.49
N LEU A 41 -23.34 -21.43 0.57
CA LEU A 41 -24.03 -21.06 -0.66
C LEU A 41 -24.34 -22.26 -1.55
N LEU A 42 -23.39 -23.18 -1.69
CA LEU A 42 -23.59 -24.40 -2.47
C LEU A 42 -24.69 -25.28 -1.86
N ILE A 43 -24.71 -25.45 -0.54
CA ILE A 43 -25.75 -26.18 0.17
C ILE A 43 -27.11 -25.50 -0.04
N LEU A 44 -27.17 -24.18 0.13
CA LEU A 44 -28.39 -23.40 -0.03
C LEU A 44 -28.94 -23.49 -1.46
N ALA A 45 -28.07 -23.35 -2.47
CA ALA A 45 -28.44 -23.45 -3.87
C ALA A 45 -28.99 -24.84 -4.23
N ASN A 46 -28.37 -25.91 -3.71
CA ASN A 46 -28.86 -27.26 -3.89
C ASN A 46 -30.21 -27.48 -3.19
N TYR A 47 -30.38 -26.97 -1.97
CA TYR A 47 -31.65 -27.03 -1.24
C TYR A 47 -32.79 -26.33 -1.99
N PHE A 48 -32.54 -25.11 -2.48
CA PHE A 48 -33.50 -24.37 -3.29
C PHE A 48 -33.83 -25.07 -4.60
N SER A 49 -32.80 -25.59 -5.29
CA SER A 49 -32.98 -26.35 -6.53
C SER A 49 -33.86 -27.58 -6.30
N LEU A 50 -33.60 -28.33 -5.24
CA LEU A 50 -34.41 -29.48 -4.85
C LEU A 50 -35.86 -29.05 -4.60
N ARG A 51 -36.09 -28.03 -3.76
CA ARG A 51 -37.43 -27.51 -3.47
C ARG A 51 -38.16 -27.07 -4.75
N LEU A 52 -37.48 -26.35 -5.64
CA LEU A 52 -38.06 -25.90 -6.91
C LEU A 52 -38.49 -27.10 -7.78
N THR A 53 -37.66 -28.15 -7.81
CA THR A 53 -37.96 -29.36 -8.60
C THR A 53 -39.16 -30.12 -8.04
N TYR A 54 -39.36 -30.12 -6.70
CA TYR A 54 -40.58 -30.67 -6.09
C TYR A 54 -41.85 -29.88 -6.45
N VAL A 55 -41.74 -28.55 -6.59
CA VAL A 55 -42.87 -27.68 -6.97
C VAL A 55 -43.19 -27.81 -8.47
N MET A 56 -42.16 -27.82 -9.33
CA MET A 56 -42.35 -27.90 -10.78
C MET A 56 -42.79 -29.28 -11.27
N ALA A 57 -42.25 -30.36 -10.68
CA ALA A 57 -42.51 -31.72 -11.11
C ALA A 57 -42.77 -32.63 -9.90
N PRO A 58 -43.97 -32.54 -9.28
CA PRO A 58 -44.28 -33.30 -8.07
C PRO A 58 -44.31 -34.81 -8.32
N VAL A 59 -44.70 -35.23 -9.53
CA VAL A 59 -44.92 -36.63 -9.92
C VAL A 59 -43.61 -37.37 -10.27
N PHE A 60 -42.48 -36.67 -10.36
CA PHE A 60 -41.21 -37.31 -10.72
C PHE A 60 -40.66 -38.19 -9.60
N SER A 61 -40.14 -39.35 -9.99
CA SER A 61 -39.36 -40.21 -9.11
C SER A 61 -38.01 -39.57 -8.76
N ILE A 62 -37.31 -40.13 -7.76
CA ILE A 62 -36.07 -39.56 -7.20
C ILE A 62 -34.97 -39.40 -8.26
N TRP A 63 -34.85 -40.34 -9.20
CA TRP A 63 -33.77 -40.34 -10.20
C TRP A 63 -33.87 -39.20 -11.23
N PRO A 64 -34.98 -39.01 -11.96
CA PRO A 64 -35.16 -37.85 -12.84
C PRO A 64 -35.04 -36.51 -12.10
N ARG A 65 -35.48 -36.48 -10.84
CA ARG A 65 -35.38 -35.28 -10.00
C ARG A 65 -33.93 -34.89 -9.73
N LEU A 66 -33.06 -35.84 -9.39
CA LEU A 66 -31.63 -35.55 -9.17
C LEU A 66 -30.95 -35.05 -10.45
N ILE A 67 -31.30 -35.61 -11.61
CA ILE A 67 -30.76 -35.20 -12.91
C ILE A 67 -31.13 -33.74 -13.24
N LEU A 68 -32.35 -33.30 -12.88
CA LEU A 68 -32.77 -31.91 -13.07
C LEU A 68 -32.24 -30.97 -11.98
N MET A 69 -32.13 -31.46 -10.75
CA MET A 69 -31.65 -30.68 -9.61
C MET A 69 -30.21 -30.20 -9.80
N LEU A 70 -29.32 -31.07 -10.28
CA LEU A 70 -27.90 -30.77 -10.43
C LEU A 70 -27.61 -29.52 -11.29
N PRO A 71 -28.07 -29.44 -12.56
CA PRO A 71 -27.82 -28.26 -13.39
C PRO A 71 -28.51 -27.01 -12.88
N LEU A 72 -29.71 -27.16 -12.34
CA LEU A 72 -30.49 -26.06 -11.79
C LEU A 72 -29.85 -25.48 -10.53
N GLY A 73 -29.30 -26.36 -9.67
CA GLY A 73 -28.55 -26.00 -8.48
C GLY A 73 -27.22 -25.34 -8.81
N LEU A 74 -26.53 -25.84 -9.85
CA LEU A 74 -25.30 -25.23 -10.34
C LEU A 74 -25.55 -23.83 -10.92
N MET A 75 -26.63 -23.65 -11.68
CA MET A 75 -27.00 -22.33 -12.21
C MET A 75 -27.32 -21.33 -11.09
N MET A 76 -28.08 -21.75 -10.08
CA MET A 76 -28.39 -20.93 -8.90
C MET A 76 -27.12 -20.60 -8.12
N PHE A 77 -26.24 -21.58 -7.92
CA PHE A 77 -24.97 -21.38 -7.22
C PHE A 77 -24.07 -20.37 -7.94
N VAL A 78 -23.94 -20.45 -9.26
CA VAL A 78 -23.17 -19.47 -10.04
C VAL A 78 -23.76 -18.07 -9.88
N GLY A 79 -25.09 -17.92 -10.00
CA GLY A 79 -25.76 -16.64 -9.83
C GLY A 79 -25.59 -16.04 -8.44
N PHE A 80 -25.87 -16.83 -7.39
CA PHE A 80 -25.76 -16.35 -6.01
C PHE A 80 -24.30 -16.09 -5.62
N SER A 81 -23.36 -16.96 -5.99
CA SER A 81 -21.94 -16.73 -5.68
C SER A 81 -21.41 -15.46 -6.35
N TYR A 82 -21.84 -15.17 -7.58
CA TYR A 82 -21.49 -13.91 -8.26
C TYR A 82 -21.98 -12.69 -7.48
N VAL A 83 -23.25 -12.68 -7.07
CA VAL A 83 -23.84 -11.57 -6.30
C VAL A 83 -23.16 -11.43 -4.94
N THR A 84 -22.98 -12.53 -4.21
CA THR A 84 -22.33 -12.50 -2.89
C THR A 84 -20.88 -12.03 -2.97
N VAL A 85 -20.12 -12.47 -3.96
CA VAL A 85 -18.73 -12.02 -4.14
C VAL A 85 -18.67 -10.53 -4.48
N ASN A 86 -19.55 -10.03 -5.35
CA ASN A 86 -19.60 -8.60 -5.64
C ASN A 86 -20.01 -7.76 -4.43
N LEU A 87 -20.98 -8.24 -3.64
CA LEU A 87 -21.34 -7.60 -2.37
C LEU A 87 -20.17 -7.61 -1.38
N TRP A 88 -19.46 -8.74 -1.28
CA TRP A 88 -18.29 -8.86 -0.40
C TRP A 88 -17.16 -7.92 -0.83
N CYS A 89 -16.86 -7.86 -2.13
CA CYS A 89 -15.92 -6.88 -2.68
C CYS A 89 -16.38 -5.46 -2.37
N SER A 90 -17.65 -5.12 -2.63
CA SER A 90 -18.19 -3.79 -2.33
C SER A 90 -18.11 -3.43 -0.85
N PHE A 91 -18.30 -4.40 0.05
CA PHE A 91 -18.21 -4.19 1.48
C PHE A 91 -16.77 -3.97 1.93
N LEU A 92 -15.82 -4.76 1.40
CA LEU A 92 -14.39 -4.54 1.62
C LEU A 92 -13.94 -3.17 1.11
N THR A 93 -14.35 -2.79 -0.10
CA THR A 93 -14.01 -1.48 -0.69
C THR A 93 -14.56 -0.34 0.16
N ARG A 94 -15.75 -0.50 0.75
CA ARG A 94 -16.34 0.52 1.62
C ARG A 94 -15.50 0.79 2.88
N ASP A 95 -14.97 -0.23 3.54
CA ASP A 95 -14.08 -0.02 4.71
C ASP A 95 -12.79 0.72 4.31
N PHE A 96 -12.26 0.41 3.12
CA PHE A 96 -11.11 1.15 2.57
C PHE A 96 -11.47 2.59 2.19
N ASP A 97 -12.62 2.82 1.55
CA ASP A 97 -13.09 4.14 1.16
C ASP A 97 -13.37 5.02 2.40
N GLU A 98 -13.95 4.45 3.47
CA GLU A 98 -14.16 5.16 4.74
C GLU A 98 -12.81 5.54 5.40
N ARG A 99 -11.82 4.63 5.38
CA ARG A 99 -10.46 4.93 5.88
C ARG A 99 -9.72 5.96 5.02
N ILE A 100 -9.87 5.90 3.70
CA ILE A 100 -9.31 6.91 2.79
C ILE A 100 -9.96 8.26 3.05
N GLY A 101 -11.28 8.31 3.22
CA GLY A 101 -12.01 9.53 3.58
C GLY A 101 -11.52 10.13 4.90
N ALA A 102 -11.31 9.30 5.93
CA ALA A 102 -10.75 9.76 7.21
C ALA A 102 -9.33 10.34 7.05
N LEU A 103 -8.47 9.69 6.27
CA LEU A 103 -7.11 10.17 5.98
C LEU A 103 -7.12 11.46 5.15
N GLU A 104 -8.09 11.61 4.25
CA GLU A 104 -8.24 12.82 3.43
C GLU A 104 -8.74 14.00 4.29
N GLU A 105 -9.64 13.75 5.24
CA GLU A 105 -10.07 14.75 6.21
C GLU A 105 -8.93 15.17 7.16
N GLU A 106 -8.09 14.22 7.61
CA GLU A 106 -6.88 14.52 8.37
C GLU A 106 -5.90 15.37 7.55
N LYS A 107 -5.65 14.99 6.29
CA LYS A 107 -4.81 15.77 5.37
C LYS A 107 -5.32 17.20 5.22
N ASP A 108 -6.62 17.38 5.01
CA ASP A 108 -7.23 18.70 4.88
C ASP A 108 -7.12 19.51 6.17
N ASN A 109 -7.24 18.85 7.34
CA ASN A 109 -7.06 19.51 8.63
C ASN A 109 -5.60 19.94 8.84
N LEU A 110 -4.62 19.09 8.52
CA LEU A 110 -3.20 19.47 8.55
C LEU A 110 -2.90 20.61 7.57
N GLN A 111 -3.47 20.55 6.36
CA GLN A 111 -3.32 21.61 5.35
C GLN A 111 -3.85 22.95 5.89
N ARG A 112 -5.03 22.96 6.52
CA ARG A 112 -5.59 24.15 7.19
C ARG A 112 -4.69 24.65 8.31
N GLN A 113 -4.13 23.76 9.13
CA GLN A 113 -3.20 24.16 10.19
C GLN A 113 -1.95 24.82 9.62
N VAL A 114 -1.38 24.26 8.55
CA VAL A 114 -0.23 24.85 7.85
C VAL A 114 -0.60 26.21 7.26
N ASP A 115 -1.76 26.35 6.63
CA ASP A 115 -2.22 27.62 6.05
C ASP A 115 -2.48 28.68 7.13
N ILE A 116 -3.04 28.29 8.29
CA ILE A 116 -3.21 29.19 9.45
C ILE A 116 -1.85 29.61 10.00
N LEU A 117 -0.89 28.69 10.13
CA LEU A 117 0.47 29.02 10.58
C LEU A 117 1.17 29.94 9.57
N ARG A 118 1.02 29.68 8.28
CA ARG A 118 1.54 30.52 7.20
C ARG A 118 0.92 31.91 7.22
N TRP A 119 -0.39 31.99 7.40
CA TRP A 119 -1.10 33.26 7.48
C TRP A 119 -0.74 34.04 8.74
N ARG A 120 -0.64 33.38 9.90
CA ARG A 120 -0.13 33.98 11.13
C ARG A 120 1.29 34.49 10.94
N HIS A 121 2.16 33.72 10.29
CA HIS A 121 3.53 34.14 10.01
C HIS A 121 3.60 35.39 9.11
N VAL A 122 2.78 35.44 8.06
CA VAL A 122 2.69 36.61 7.16
C VAL A 122 2.08 37.83 7.86
N THR A 123 1.12 37.63 8.78
CA THR A 123 0.35 38.73 9.39
C THR A 123 1.00 39.28 10.66
N GLU A 124 1.61 38.43 11.49
CA GLU A 124 2.29 38.85 12.72
C GLU A 124 3.74 39.29 12.48
N GLY A 125 4.26 39.16 11.25
CA GLY A 125 5.59 39.65 10.90
C GLY A 125 6.68 39.14 11.83
N ILE A 126 6.50 37.94 12.41
CA ILE A 126 7.44 37.35 13.34
C ILE A 126 8.71 37.07 12.53
N PRO A 127 9.82 37.81 12.78
CA PRO A 127 11.05 37.58 12.05
C PRO A 127 11.49 36.14 12.31
N LEU A 128 11.85 35.43 11.24
CA LEU A 128 12.44 34.08 11.27
C LEU A 128 13.75 34.00 12.08
N ASP A 129 14.23 35.11 12.62
CA ASP A 129 15.47 35.21 13.38
C ASP A 129 15.39 34.59 14.79
N SER A 130 14.18 34.34 15.34
CA SER A 130 14.04 33.70 16.66
C SER A 130 14.28 32.19 16.66
N TYR A 131 14.33 31.54 15.48
CA TYR A 131 14.86 30.17 15.33
C TYR A 131 16.32 30.14 14.83
N ALA A 132 16.89 31.28 14.46
CA ALA A 132 18.31 31.40 14.12
C ALA A 132 19.22 31.49 15.35
N GLN A 133 18.64 31.72 16.54
CA GLN A 133 19.37 31.89 17.80
C GLN A 133 19.70 30.57 18.51
N ASP A 134 19.76 29.46 17.78
CA ASP A 134 20.38 28.21 18.25
C ASP A 134 21.37 27.63 17.20
N ARG A 135 21.85 28.47 16.28
CA ARG A 135 22.95 28.14 15.34
C ARG A 135 24.32 27.99 16.02
N SER A 136 24.43 28.13 17.34
CA SER A 136 25.69 28.03 18.07
C SER A 136 26.02 26.64 18.64
N LEU A 137 25.14 25.64 18.53
CA LEU A 137 25.39 24.28 19.04
C LEU A 137 25.93 23.29 18.00
N THR A 138 26.30 23.76 16.80
CA THR A 138 26.99 22.92 15.80
C THR A 138 28.30 23.58 15.36
N LYS A 139 29.13 23.95 16.35
CA LYS A 139 30.57 24.11 16.15
C LYS A 139 31.25 22.96 16.89
N ASP A 140 32.07 22.22 16.15
CA ASP A 140 33.01 21.17 16.57
C ASP A 140 32.62 19.76 16.15
N HIS A 141 32.64 19.51 14.83
CA HIS A 141 33.59 18.58 14.18
C HIS A 141 33.20 18.45 12.70
N PRO A 142 34.13 18.62 11.73
CA PRO A 142 33.89 18.13 10.38
C PRO A 142 33.72 16.60 10.48
N PRO A 143 32.61 16.01 9.99
CA PRO A 143 32.43 14.57 10.04
C PRO A 143 33.52 13.92 9.19
N ASP A 144 34.21 12.95 9.79
CA ASP A 144 35.30 12.19 9.20
C ASP A 144 34.79 11.47 7.94
N THR A 145 35.59 11.41 6.89
CA THR A 145 35.22 10.73 5.62
C THR A 145 34.77 9.28 5.85
N ASP A 146 35.26 8.66 6.93
CA ASP A 146 34.94 7.31 7.37
C ASP A 146 33.47 7.13 7.80
N GLU A 147 32.80 8.16 8.34
CA GLU A 147 31.40 8.08 8.74
C GLU A 147 30.45 7.97 7.53
N ILE A 148 30.80 8.61 6.41
CA ILE A 148 30.02 8.55 5.17
C ILE A 148 30.10 7.15 4.58
N ASP A 149 31.29 6.58 4.54
CA ASP A 149 31.50 5.25 3.95
C ASP A 149 30.81 4.18 4.79
N GLN A 150 30.78 4.34 6.12
CA GLN A 150 29.95 3.50 7.00
C GLN A 150 28.45 3.66 6.73
N LEU A 151 27.96 4.89 6.53
CA LEU A 151 26.55 5.14 6.20
C LEU A 151 26.17 4.57 4.82
N ARG A 152 27.06 4.68 3.82
CA ARG A 152 26.88 4.08 2.50
C ARG A 152 26.87 2.56 2.58
N GLN A 153 27.83 1.97 3.28
CA GLN A 153 27.90 0.53 3.50
C GLN A 153 26.68 0.02 4.25
N PHE A 154 26.17 0.76 5.24
CA PHE A 154 24.93 0.43 5.94
C PHE A 154 23.72 0.43 4.99
N VAL A 155 23.57 1.47 4.17
CA VAL A 155 22.46 1.60 3.21
C VAL A 155 22.54 0.51 2.13
N ASP A 156 23.74 0.15 1.67
CA ASP A 156 23.94 -0.90 0.67
C ASP A 156 23.66 -2.29 1.26
N ASN A 157 24.15 -2.57 2.47
CA ASN A 157 23.82 -3.80 3.19
C ASN A 157 22.32 -3.91 3.44
N TRP A 158 21.66 -2.85 3.92
CA TRP A 158 20.23 -2.85 4.20
C TRP A 158 19.38 -3.12 2.96
N GLN A 159 19.79 -2.59 1.80
CA GLN A 159 19.14 -2.85 0.51
C GLN A 159 19.31 -4.30 0.03
N GLN A 160 20.41 -4.97 0.36
CA GLN A 160 20.73 -6.31 -0.14
C GLN A 160 20.25 -7.45 0.76
N VAL A 161 19.87 -7.16 2.01
CA VAL A 161 19.46 -8.20 2.96
C VAL A 161 18.07 -8.77 2.64
N GLY A 162 18.06 -10.06 2.25
CA GLY A 162 16.87 -10.94 2.25
C GLY A 162 15.93 -10.81 1.04
N GLY A 163 14.78 -11.49 1.10
CA GLY A 163 13.80 -11.57 0.02
C GLY A 163 13.07 -10.26 -0.32
N ALA A 164 13.26 -9.20 0.46
CA ALA A 164 12.67 -7.87 0.25
C ALA A 164 13.63 -6.84 -0.38
N ALA A 165 14.82 -7.27 -0.82
CA ALA A 165 15.87 -6.40 -1.37
C ALA A 165 15.39 -5.52 -2.55
N ARG A 166 14.52 -6.07 -3.40
CA ARG A 166 13.94 -5.33 -4.53
C ARG A 166 13.07 -4.15 -4.08
N VAL A 167 12.30 -4.31 -3.00
CA VAL A 167 11.44 -3.24 -2.48
C VAL A 167 12.28 -2.17 -1.79
N ARG A 168 13.31 -2.57 -1.03
CA ARG A 168 14.21 -1.67 -0.32
C ARG A 168 15.05 -0.81 -1.27
N SER A 169 15.58 -1.39 -2.35
CA SER A 169 16.31 -0.64 -3.38
C SER A 169 15.45 0.40 -4.10
N ILE A 170 14.19 0.06 -4.43
CA ILE A 170 13.23 1.02 -4.99
C ILE A 170 12.98 2.16 -3.99
N LYS A 171 12.80 1.84 -2.70
CA LYS A 171 12.58 2.87 -1.66
C LYS A 171 13.78 3.78 -1.46
N VAL A 172 15.01 3.25 -1.47
CA VAL A 172 16.21 4.09 -1.39
C VAL A 172 16.35 4.99 -2.62
N ALA A 173 16.03 4.50 -3.82
CA ALA A 173 16.03 5.33 -5.02
C ALA A 173 14.99 6.47 -4.93
N GLU A 174 13.79 6.18 -4.41
CA GLU A 174 12.75 7.17 -4.16
C GLU A 174 13.22 8.24 -3.16
N TRP A 175 13.84 7.85 -2.05
CA TRP A 175 14.36 8.79 -1.06
C TRP A 175 15.52 9.63 -1.58
N LYS A 176 16.42 9.05 -2.39
CA LYS A 176 17.49 9.82 -3.06
C LYS A 176 16.90 10.89 -3.97
N ALA A 177 15.88 10.54 -4.78
CA ALA A 177 15.20 11.49 -5.66
C ALA A 177 14.46 12.59 -4.87
N GLN A 178 13.84 12.26 -3.74
CA GLN A 178 13.22 13.25 -2.86
C GLN A 178 14.28 14.18 -2.25
N ALA A 179 15.40 13.63 -1.79
CA ALA A 179 16.47 14.40 -1.18
C ALA A 179 17.11 15.39 -2.16
N GLU A 180 17.29 14.97 -3.41
CA GLU A 180 17.83 15.81 -4.49
C GLU A 180 16.93 17.02 -4.77
N ASN A 181 15.61 16.86 -4.65
CA ASN A 181 14.63 17.91 -4.91
C ASN A 181 14.33 18.83 -3.72
N TRP A 182 14.78 18.48 -2.51
CA TRP A 182 14.53 19.29 -1.31
C TRP A 182 15.64 20.29 -1.07
N GLU A 183 15.34 21.40 -0.40
CA GLU A 183 16.34 22.36 0.08
C GLU A 183 17.11 21.81 1.29
N ALA A 184 18.34 22.31 1.51
CA ALA A 184 19.19 21.84 2.61
C ALA A 184 18.52 22.01 3.99
N ASP A 185 17.83 23.11 4.21
CA ASP A 185 17.11 23.37 5.47
C ASP A 185 15.94 22.39 5.68
N ARG A 186 15.26 22.02 4.60
CA ARG A 186 14.19 21.00 4.64
C ARG A 186 14.74 19.61 4.96
N LEU A 187 15.90 19.26 4.40
CA LEU A 187 16.59 18.00 4.71
C LEU A 187 16.99 17.92 6.19
N ILE A 188 17.52 19.01 6.76
CA ILE A 188 17.90 19.07 8.18
C ILE A 188 16.68 18.87 9.08
N ASN A 189 15.58 19.57 8.78
CA ASN A 189 14.34 19.45 9.55
C ASN A 189 13.75 18.04 9.49
N GLU A 190 13.77 17.42 8.30
CA GLU A 190 13.30 16.04 8.14
C GLU A 190 14.20 15.04 8.87
N ILE A 191 15.52 15.18 8.80
CA ILE A 191 16.46 14.33 9.55
C ILE A 191 16.16 14.43 11.05
N ARG A 192 15.91 15.64 11.57
CA ARG A 192 15.57 15.84 12.98
C ARG A 192 14.25 15.19 13.34
N PHE A 193 13.22 15.36 12.51
CA PHE A 193 11.90 14.73 12.70
C PHE A 193 12.00 13.19 12.73
N LEU A 194 12.72 12.60 11.76
CA LEU A 194 12.92 11.16 11.69
C LEU A 194 13.76 10.64 12.86
N THR A 195 14.73 11.42 13.34
CA THR A 195 15.55 11.05 14.51
C THR A 195 14.68 10.99 15.77
N ALA A 196 13.84 12.00 16.01
CA ALA A 196 12.89 11.98 17.13
C ALA A 196 11.91 10.81 17.03
N GLY A 197 11.34 10.55 15.84
CA GLY A 197 10.44 9.41 15.63
C GLY A 197 11.11 8.05 15.81
N THR A 198 12.42 7.93 15.56
CA THR A 198 13.16 6.68 15.75
C THR A 198 13.27 6.28 17.23
N GLU A 199 13.31 7.27 18.14
CA GLU A 199 13.37 7.04 19.59
C GLU A 199 12.02 6.58 20.16
N GLU A 200 10.92 7.02 19.57
CA GLU A 200 9.56 6.68 20.02
C GLU A 200 8.98 5.41 19.36
N GLU A 201 9.50 4.98 18.21
CA GLU A 201 8.97 3.85 17.45
C GLU A 201 9.30 2.50 18.12
N ALA A 202 8.28 1.71 18.47
CA ALA A 202 8.42 0.40 19.11
C ALA A 202 8.73 -0.75 18.13
N ASP A 203 8.37 -0.61 16.86
CA ASP A 203 8.60 -1.63 15.83
C ASP A 203 10.03 -1.54 15.28
N GLU A 204 10.80 -2.62 15.48
CA GLU A 204 12.19 -2.73 15.06
C GLU A 204 12.37 -2.59 13.55
N THR A 205 11.42 -3.10 12.75
CA THR A 205 11.50 -3.03 11.28
C THR A 205 11.28 -1.61 10.76
N ARG A 206 10.36 -0.86 11.37
CA ARG A 206 10.13 0.55 11.07
C ARG A 206 11.28 1.41 11.54
N ARG A 207 11.84 1.10 12.70
CA ARG A 207 13.03 1.78 13.23
C ARG A 207 14.23 1.62 12.31
N GLU A 208 14.47 0.42 11.78
CA GLU A 208 15.52 0.18 10.77
C GLU A 208 15.27 0.96 9.48
N GLN A 209 14.02 1.02 9.01
CA GLN A 209 13.65 1.78 7.83
C GLN A 209 13.87 3.29 8.03
N MET A 210 13.53 3.83 9.20
CA MET A 210 13.77 5.24 9.55
C MET A 210 15.27 5.54 9.61
N LYS A 211 16.08 4.66 10.21
CA LYS A 211 17.55 4.77 10.23
C LYS A 211 18.14 4.77 8.82
N ALA A 212 17.68 3.90 7.93
CA ALA A 212 18.12 3.87 6.53
C ALA A 212 17.75 5.15 5.78
N ARG A 213 16.55 5.70 6.02
CA ARG A 213 16.12 6.98 5.43
C ARG A 213 16.95 8.16 5.93
N ILE A 214 17.23 8.21 7.24
CA ILE A 214 18.12 9.22 7.84
C ILE A 214 19.52 9.16 7.20
N ALA A 215 20.07 7.96 7.03
CA ALA A 215 21.38 7.77 6.42
C ALA A 215 21.43 8.31 4.99
N VAL A 216 20.40 8.04 4.17
CA VAL A 216 20.30 8.58 2.80
C VAL A 216 20.28 10.11 2.79
N PHE A 217 19.51 10.74 3.69
CA PHE A 217 19.42 12.20 3.75
C PHE A 217 20.69 12.86 4.28
N LYS A 218 21.38 12.24 5.24
CA LYS A 218 22.69 12.71 5.72
C LYS A 218 23.75 12.67 4.61
N ILE A 219 23.80 11.61 3.82
CA ILE A 219 24.72 11.47 2.68
C ILE A 219 24.51 12.60 1.66
N GLU A 220 23.25 12.89 1.30
CA GLU A 220 22.96 13.94 0.29
C GLU A 220 23.23 15.35 0.83
N LEU A 221 22.94 15.60 2.11
CA LEU A 221 23.25 16.87 2.76
C LEU A 221 24.76 17.14 2.77
N GLN A 222 25.57 16.12 3.07
CA GLN A 222 27.02 16.25 3.08
C GLN A 222 27.61 16.45 1.68
N LYS A 223 27.13 15.71 0.68
CA LYS A 223 27.50 15.92 -0.73
C LYS A 223 27.26 17.37 -1.19
N ARG A 224 26.19 18.01 -0.69
CA ARG A 224 25.90 19.42 -0.96
C ARG A 224 26.83 20.36 -0.21
N GLN A 225 27.16 20.07 1.05
CA GLN A 225 28.15 20.85 1.82
C GLN A 225 29.54 20.79 1.19
N GLU A 226 29.97 19.62 0.70
CA GLU A 226 31.21 19.44 -0.05
C GLU A 226 31.18 20.20 -1.38
N SER A 227 30.08 20.09 -2.14
CA SER A 227 29.90 20.83 -3.40
C SER A 227 29.91 22.35 -3.18
N HIS A 228 29.36 22.82 -2.06
CA HIS A 228 29.35 24.25 -1.71
C HIS A 228 30.74 24.74 -1.29
N LYS A 229 31.51 23.91 -0.54
CA LYS A 229 32.88 24.20 -0.13
C LYS A 229 33.84 24.29 -1.34
N VAL A 230 33.73 23.35 -2.28
CA VAL A 230 34.50 23.36 -3.55
C VAL A 230 34.16 24.58 -4.41
N LYS A 231 32.90 25.05 -4.37
CA LYS A 231 32.47 26.24 -5.13
C LYS A 231 32.90 27.56 -4.50
N MET A 232 33.25 27.56 -3.21
CA MET A 232 33.81 28.72 -2.48
C MET A 232 35.35 28.76 -2.47
N GLU A 233 36.04 27.71 -2.93
CA GLU A 233 37.49 27.75 -3.21
C GLU A 233 37.79 28.04 -4.69
N PRO A 234 37.63 29.30 -5.17
CA PRO A 234 38.51 29.78 -6.22
C PRO A 234 39.26 31.05 -5.78
N HIS A 235 40.58 31.01 -5.97
CA HIS A 235 41.60 32.06 -5.75
C HIS A 235 42.21 32.17 -4.34
N ASP A 236 43.07 31.21 -3.98
CA ASP A 236 44.27 31.58 -3.19
C ASP A 236 45.48 30.66 -3.44
N ARG A 237 45.70 30.24 -4.69
CA ARG A 237 46.90 29.48 -5.09
C ARG A 237 47.43 29.84 -6.48
N VAL A 238 47.80 31.09 -6.71
CA VAL A 238 48.75 31.54 -7.77
C VAL A 238 49.22 32.95 -7.36
N LEU A 239 50.33 33.17 -6.62
CA LEU A 239 51.74 33.32 -7.04
C LEU A 239 52.51 33.85 -5.79
N PHE A 240 53.55 33.19 -5.26
CA PHE A 240 54.98 33.44 -5.55
C PHE A 240 55.34 34.80 -6.15
#